data_AF-A0A811UX38-F1
#
_entry.id   AF-A0A811UX38-F1
#
_cell.length_a   1.000
_cell.length_b   1.000
_cell.length_c   1.000
_cell.angle_alpha   90.00
_cell.angle_beta   90.00
_cell.angle_gamma   90.00
#
_symmetry.space_group_name_H-M   'P 1'
#
loop_
_entity.id
_entity.type
_entity.pdbx_description
1 polymer ?
#
loop_
_entity_poly.entity_id
_entity_poly.type
_entity_poly.pdbx_seq_one_letter_code
_entity_poly.pdbx_strand_id
1 'polypeptide(L)'
;MNRVAFRNLQDVGFSEEDVKQIAASYQVKDGPNDLGEMFYRPGISSDYFIAPFSTKEAAAVSNNGAVPPDLSLIVKARHDGANYVYSLLTGYQNGEHDGNDLYFNPYFPTGMVEYDDARHATVENMAYDVVNFCNGQQSQN
;
A
#
# COMPACT_ATOMS: atom_id res chain seq x y z
N MET A 1 -2.27 1.73 -4.40
CA MET A 1 -3.51 2.17 -3.72
C MET A 1 -4.21 3.18 -4.61
N ASN A 2 -4.79 2.68 -5.70
CA ASN A 2 -5.26 3.53 -6.79
C ASN A 2 -6.62 4.21 -6.50
N ARG A 3 -7.24 3.93 -5.35
CA ARG A 3 -8.55 4.50 -4.95
C ARG A 3 -8.50 5.28 -3.63
N VAL A 4 -7.31 5.58 -3.13
CA VAL A 4 -7.10 6.37 -1.90
C VAL A 4 -6.44 7.67 -2.27
N ALA A 5 -7.05 8.80 -1.91
CA ALA A 5 -6.52 10.13 -2.13
C ALA A 5 -5.73 10.63 -0.93
N PHE A 6 -4.80 11.57 -1.13
CA PHE A 6 -4.00 12.11 -0.03
C PHE A 6 -4.87 12.72 1.10
N ARG A 7 -6.00 13.33 0.76
CA ARG A 7 -7.00 13.84 1.73
C ARG A 7 -7.49 12.79 2.71
N ASN A 8 -7.49 11.50 2.33
CA ASN A 8 -7.93 10.43 3.21
C ASN A 8 -6.97 10.15 4.37
N LEU A 9 -5.76 10.72 4.36
CA LEU A 9 -4.85 10.68 5.51
C LEU A 9 -5.39 11.46 6.72
N GLN A 10 -6.30 12.42 6.50
CA GLN A 10 -6.97 13.13 7.60
C GLN A 10 -7.82 12.19 8.46
N ASP A 11 -8.37 11.13 7.85
CA ASP A 11 -9.19 10.12 8.55
C ASP A 11 -8.38 9.30 9.56
N VAL A 12 -7.05 9.33 9.45
CA VAL A 12 -6.12 8.69 10.39
C VAL A 12 -5.28 9.68 11.18
N GLY A 13 -5.72 10.94 11.24
CA GLY A 13 -5.21 11.94 12.19
C GLY A 13 -4.14 12.88 11.66
N PHE A 14 -3.82 12.85 10.37
CA PHE A 14 -2.94 13.86 9.78
C PHE A 14 -3.64 15.21 9.69
N SER A 15 -2.90 16.30 9.96
CA SER A 15 -3.46 17.64 9.77
C SER A 15 -3.59 17.97 8.28
N GLU A 16 -4.46 18.93 7.94
CA GLU A 16 -4.59 19.39 6.56
C GLU A 16 -3.26 19.90 5.99
N GLU A 17 -2.43 20.52 6.83
CA GLU A 17 -1.10 21.00 6.44
C GLU A 17 -0.15 19.83 6.16
N ASP A 18 -0.10 18.82 7.03
CA ASP A 18 0.73 17.63 6.81
C ASP A 18 0.33 16.94 5.50
N VAL A 19 -0.97 16.81 5.24
CA VAL A 19 -1.47 16.20 3.99
C VAL A 19 -1.05 17.00 2.76
N LYS A 20 -1.10 18.33 2.81
CA LYS A 20 -0.62 19.19 1.72
C LYS A 20 0.88 19.01 1.49
N GLN A 21 1.67 18.97 2.56
CA GLN A 21 3.12 18.77 2.46
C GLN A 21 3.46 17.38 1.91
N ILE A 22 2.77 16.33 2.38
CA ILE A 22 2.95 14.96 1.88
C ILE A 22 2.60 14.92 0.39
N ALA A 23 1.42 15.42 -0.01
CA ALA A 23 1.00 15.40 -1.41
C ALA A 23 1.98 16.18 -2.31
N ALA A 24 2.42 17.37 -1.89
CA ALA A 24 3.34 18.21 -2.64
C ALA A 24 4.74 17.59 -2.81
N SER A 25 5.12 16.63 -1.96
CA SER A 25 6.39 15.88 -2.12
C SER A 25 6.40 14.94 -3.32
N TYR A 26 5.22 14.62 -3.88
CA TYR A 26 5.07 13.76 -5.04
C TYR A 26 4.91 14.58 -6.34
N GLN A 27 5.41 14.02 -7.44
CA GLN A 27 5.19 14.54 -8.79
C GLN A 27 4.04 13.81 -9.47
N VAL A 28 2.97 14.53 -9.80
CA VAL A 28 1.76 14.01 -10.43
C VAL A 28 1.72 14.45 -11.89
N LYS A 29 1.44 13.52 -12.80
CA LYS A 29 1.26 13.80 -14.23
C LYS A 29 -0.11 14.44 -14.46
N ASP A 30 -0.14 15.55 -15.17
CA ASP A 30 -1.34 16.34 -15.48
C ASP A 30 -1.31 16.86 -16.93
N GLY A 31 -2.42 17.42 -17.41
CA GLY A 31 -2.58 17.99 -18.74
C GLY A 31 -3.66 17.34 -19.60
N PRO A 32 -3.71 17.65 -20.90
CA PRO A 32 -2.71 18.41 -21.66
C PRO A 32 -2.73 19.92 -21.38
N ASN A 33 -1.57 20.58 -21.56
CA ASN A 33 -1.46 22.05 -21.56
C ASN A 33 -1.93 22.65 -22.90
N ASP A 34 -1.80 23.97 -23.07
CA ASP A 34 -2.22 24.69 -24.28
C ASP A 34 -1.51 24.24 -25.58
N LEU A 35 -0.38 23.52 -25.46
CA LEU A 35 0.37 22.95 -26.58
C LEU A 35 0.00 21.47 -26.84
N GLY A 36 -0.92 20.89 -26.08
CA GLY A 36 -1.29 19.49 -26.18
C GLY A 36 -0.34 18.54 -25.42
N GLU A 37 0.57 19.06 -24.60
CA GLU A 37 1.60 18.28 -23.91
C GLU A 37 1.20 17.96 -22.47
N MET A 38 1.51 16.74 -22.03
CA MET A 38 1.38 16.35 -20.62
C MET A 38 2.56 16.90 -19.81
N PHE A 39 2.31 17.39 -18.60
CA PHE A 39 3.34 17.92 -17.71
C PHE A 39 3.27 17.27 -16.33
N TYR A 40 4.25 17.56 -15.48
CA TYR A 40 4.25 17.14 -14.08
C TYR A 40 4.11 18.35 -13.17
N ARG A 41 3.37 18.18 -12.08
CA ARG A 41 3.21 19.18 -11.03
C ARG A 41 3.36 18.54 -9.64
N PRO A 42 3.66 19.33 -8.60
CA PRO A 42 3.47 18.89 -7.23
C PRO A 42 2.05 18.38 -7.00
N GLY A 43 1.92 17.30 -6.23
CA GLY A 43 0.64 16.73 -5.86
C GLY A 43 -0.18 17.66 -4.97
N ILE A 44 -1.49 17.51 -5.04
CA ILE A 44 -2.47 18.19 -4.18
C ILE A 44 -3.28 17.16 -3.39
N SER A 45 -3.95 17.58 -2.32
CA SER A 45 -4.67 16.66 -1.43
C SER A 45 -5.76 15.83 -2.13
N SER A 46 -6.30 16.28 -3.25
CA SER A 46 -7.30 15.53 -4.03
C SER A 46 -6.70 14.46 -4.95
N ASP A 47 -5.39 14.49 -5.20
CA ASP A 47 -4.74 13.47 -6.02
C ASP A 47 -4.75 12.11 -5.31
N TYR A 48 -4.80 11.04 -6.09
CA TYR A 48 -4.66 9.68 -5.61
C TYR A 48 -3.20 9.34 -5.30
N PHE A 49 -2.99 8.38 -4.40
CA PHE A 49 -1.66 7.82 -4.18
C PHE A 49 -1.07 7.29 -5.49
N ILE A 50 0.20 7.63 -5.71
CA ILE A 50 0.92 7.24 -6.92
C ILE A 50 1.30 5.77 -6.82
N ALA A 51 1.02 5.02 -7.88
CA ALA A 51 1.43 3.63 -7.96
C ALA A 51 2.97 3.53 -7.99
N PRO A 52 3.58 2.62 -7.19
CA PRO A 52 5.04 2.47 -7.15
C PRO A 52 5.62 1.93 -8.47
N PHE A 53 4.80 1.24 -9.26
CA PHE A 53 5.15 0.70 -10.56
C PHE A 53 4.18 1.21 -11.62
N SER A 54 4.70 1.55 -12.79
CA SER A 54 3.91 2.03 -13.93
C SER A 54 3.09 0.94 -14.58
N THR A 55 3.56 -0.32 -14.54
CA THR A 55 2.88 -1.49 -15.10
C THR A 55 3.02 -2.72 -14.19
N LYS A 56 2.21 -3.76 -14.48
CA LYS A 56 2.26 -5.04 -13.75
C LYS A 56 3.56 -5.80 -14.02
N GLU A 57 4.11 -5.68 -15.22
CA GLU A 57 5.35 -6.34 -15.62
C GLU A 57 6.53 -5.72 -14.88
N ALA A 58 6.56 -4.38 -14.75
CA ALA A 58 7.56 -3.70 -13.94
C ALA A 58 7.46 -4.13 -12.46
N ALA A 59 6.23 -4.25 -11.93
CA ALA A 59 6.02 -4.76 -10.59
C ALA A 59 6.52 -6.21 -10.44
N ALA A 60 6.21 -7.09 -11.39
CA ALA A 60 6.64 -8.49 -11.37
C ALA A 60 8.17 -8.62 -11.38
N VAL A 61 8.85 -7.87 -12.26
CA VAL A 61 10.32 -7.89 -12.34
C VAL A 61 10.96 -7.47 -11.02
N SER A 62 10.41 -6.46 -10.34
CA SER A 62 10.93 -6.00 -9.05
C SER A 62 10.55 -6.86 -7.86
N ASN A 63 9.67 -7.86 -8.03
CA ASN A 63 9.17 -8.71 -6.94
C ASN A 63 9.21 -10.20 -7.35
N ASN A 64 10.31 -10.64 -7.98
CA ASN A 64 10.58 -12.05 -8.30
C ASN A 64 9.45 -12.79 -9.06
N GLY A 65 8.78 -12.07 -9.97
CA GLY A 65 7.67 -12.57 -10.77
C GLY A 65 6.28 -12.41 -10.13
N ALA A 66 6.20 -12.01 -8.87
CA ALA A 66 4.94 -11.73 -8.18
C ALA A 66 4.44 -10.31 -8.46
N VAL A 67 3.14 -10.14 -8.67
CA VAL A 67 2.53 -8.80 -8.81
C VAL A 67 1.84 -8.44 -7.50
N PRO A 68 2.35 -7.45 -6.74
CA PRO A 68 1.71 -7.00 -5.51
C PRO A 68 0.26 -6.54 -5.77
N PRO A 69 -0.72 -6.95 -4.94
CA PRO A 69 -2.11 -6.54 -5.12
C PRO A 69 -2.31 -5.07 -4.76
N ASP A 70 -3.29 -4.42 -5.40
CA ASP A 70 -3.71 -3.08 -4.97
C ASP A 70 -4.40 -3.15 -3.60
N LEU A 71 -3.88 -2.37 -2.64
CA LEU A 71 -4.34 -2.43 -1.26
C LEU A 71 -5.61 -1.62 -0.96
N SER A 72 -6.16 -0.86 -1.93
CA SER A 72 -7.28 0.06 -1.66
C SER A 72 -8.52 -0.67 -1.14
N LEU A 73 -8.73 -1.93 -1.55
CA LEU A 73 -9.88 -2.75 -1.16
C LEU A 73 -9.46 -4.10 -0.54
N ILE A 74 -8.22 -4.24 -0.07
CA ILE A 74 -7.67 -5.55 0.30
C ILE A 74 -8.44 -6.26 1.41
N VAL A 75 -8.92 -5.52 2.41
CA VAL A 75 -9.78 -6.05 3.49
C VAL A 75 -11.10 -6.62 2.95
N LYS A 76 -11.85 -5.91 2.09
CA LYS A 76 -13.05 -6.45 1.43
C LYS A 76 -12.75 -7.60 0.46
N ALA A 77 -11.57 -7.62 -0.14
CA ALA A 77 -11.19 -8.58 -1.17
C ALA A 77 -10.62 -9.90 -0.63
N ARG A 78 -10.58 -10.09 0.70
CA ARG A 78 -10.08 -11.31 1.35
C ARG A 78 -11.11 -11.87 2.30
N HIS A 79 -11.11 -13.20 2.46
CA HIS A 79 -11.97 -13.88 3.43
C HIS A 79 -11.62 -13.38 4.83
N ASP A 80 -12.62 -13.24 5.71
CA ASP A 80 -12.45 -12.71 7.07
C ASP A 80 -11.79 -11.31 7.16
N GLY A 81 -11.68 -10.63 6.03
CA GLY A 81 -11.21 -9.26 5.85
C GLY A 81 -10.07 -8.80 6.75
N ALA A 82 -10.38 -7.91 7.70
CA ALA A 82 -9.39 -7.26 8.54
C ALA A 82 -8.63 -8.27 9.40
N ASN A 83 -9.32 -9.31 9.89
CA ASN A 83 -8.70 -10.38 10.68
C ASN A 83 -7.67 -11.13 9.84
N TYR A 84 -8.02 -11.50 8.60
CA TYR A 84 -7.10 -12.14 7.69
C TYR A 84 -5.85 -11.30 7.43
N VAL A 85 -6.01 -10.01 7.13
CA VAL A 85 -4.87 -9.13 6.84
C VAL A 85 -4.00 -8.95 8.09
N TYR A 86 -4.60 -8.79 9.27
CA TYR A 86 -3.87 -8.69 10.54
C TYR A 86 -3.08 -9.96 10.86
N SER A 87 -3.73 -11.12 10.77
CA SER A 87 -3.09 -12.42 10.98
C SER A 87 -1.99 -12.68 9.95
N LEU A 88 -2.17 -12.25 8.70
CA LEU A 88 -1.11 -12.30 7.69
C LEU A 88 0.08 -11.41 8.08
N LEU A 89 -0.12 -10.19 8.56
CA LEU A 89 1.01 -9.31 8.91
C LEU A 89 1.75 -9.77 10.18
N THR A 90 1.06 -10.40 11.12
CA THR A 90 1.63 -10.83 12.42
C THR A 90 2.06 -12.30 12.45
N GLY A 91 1.65 -13.10 11.45
CA GLY A 91 1.84 -14.55 11.45
C GLY A 91 3.17 -15.05 10.91
N TYR A 92 4.06 -14.16 10.46
CA TYR A 92 5.39 -14.57 10.01
C TYR A 92 6.18 -15.16 11.17
N GLN A 93 6.74 -16.35 10.96
CA GLN A 93 7.67 -16.97 11.90
C GLN A 93 9.09 -16.56 11.54
N ASN A 94 9.88 -16.17 12.54
CA ASN A 94 11.26 -15.74 12.31
C ASN A 94 12.12 -16.90 11.79
N GLY A 95 12.61 -16.77 10.56
CA GLY A 95 13.90 -17.33 10.16
C GLY A 95 13.92 -18.47 9.14
N GLU A 96 12.77 -18.95 8.64
CA GLU A 96 12.75 -19.99 7.59
C GLU A 96 12.19 -19.41 6.29
N HIS A 97 13.09 -19.16 5.34
CA HIS A 97 12.76 -18.97 3.93
C HIS A 97 13.05 -20.26 3.16
N ASP A 98 12.30 -20.52 2.09
CA ASP A 98 12.62 -21.61 1.18
C ASP A 98 13.86 -21.28 0.32
N GLY A 99 14.29 -22.21 -0.52
CA GLY A 99 15.43 -21.99 -1.42
C GLY A 99 15.22 -20.91 -2.50
N ASN A 100 14.08 -20.21 -2.50
CA ASN A 100 13.71 -19.13 -3.41
C ASN A 100 13.43 -17.81 -2.67
N ASP A 101 13.95 -17.65 -1.44
CA ASP A 101 13.78 -16.45 -0.59
C ASP A 101 12.31 -16.15 -0.20
N LEU A 102 11.42 -17.16 -0.20
CA LEU A 102 10.02 -17.03 0.24
C LEU A 102 9.85 -17.41 1.70
N TYR A 103 9.18 -16.58 2.50
CA TYR A 103 8.99 -16.79 3.94
C TYR A 103 7.66 -17.45 4.28
N PHE A 104 7.68 -18.32 5.28
CA PHE A 104 6.47 -19.01 5.72
C PHE A 104 5.48 -18.12 6.48
N ASN A 105 4.21 -18.18 6.10
CA ASN A 105 3.10 -17.55 6.81
C ASN A 105 1.84 -18.44 6.81
N PRO A 106 1.37 -18.96 7.97
CA PRO A 106 0.27 -19.90 8.05
C PRO A 106 -1.09 -19.33 7.64
N TYR A 107 -1.22 -17.99 7.54
CA TYR A 107 -2.46 -17.33 7.14
C TYR A 107 -2.51 -16.97 5.66
N PHE A 108 -1.40 -17.13 4.91
CA PHE A 108 -1.41 -16.96 3.46
C PHE A 108 -1.93 -18.24 2.77
N PRO A 109 -2.81 -18.17 1.75
CA PRO A 109 -3.39 -19.35 1.09
C PRO A 109 -2.38 -20.36 0.52
N THR A 110 -1.16 -19.92 0.20
CA THR A 110 -0.06 -20.80 -0.24
C THR A 110 1.08 -20.90 0.78
N GLY A 111 0.98 -20.21 1.91
CA GLY A 111 1.96 -20.27 2.98
C GLY A 111 3.25 -19.48 2.77
N MET A 112 3.44 -18.72 1.69
CA MET A 112 4.74 -18.16 1.28
C MET A 112 4.66 -16.68 0.82
N VAL A 113 5.51 -15.78 1.34
CA VAL A 113 5.56 -14.33 0.96
C VAL A 113 6.97 -13.72 1.19
N GLU A 114 7.36 -12.66 0.47
CA GLU A 114 8.66 -11.95 0.55
C GLU A 114 8.62 -10.69 1.46
N TYR A 115 9.74 -10.33 2.13
CA TYR A 115 9.85 -9.17 3.03
C TYR A 115 11.22 -8.46 2.95
N ASP A 116 11.23 -7.13 3.14
CA ASP A 116 12.43 -6.27 3.26
C ASP A 116 12.45 -5.65 4.67
N ASP A 117 13.53 -5.83 5.43
CA ASP A 117 13.58 -5.47 6.86
C ASP A 117 13.88 -3.98 7.09
N ALA A 118 13.11 -3.33 8.00
CA ALA A 118 13.66 -2.53 9.11
C ALA A 118 12.60 -1.79 9.97
N ARG A 119 12.75 -1.94 11.30
CA ARG A 119 12.44 -1.01 12.44
C ARG A 119 11.05 -0.95 13.12
N HIS A 120 11.12 -1.31 14.41
CA HIS A 120 10.45 -0.83 15.63
C HIS A 120 9.39 0.31 15.53
N ALA A 121 8.14 -0.07 15.33
CA ALA A 121 7.13 -0.14 16.40
C ALA A 121 6.80 -1.65 16.58
N THR A 122 6.10 -2.11 17.62
CA THR A 122 5.80 -3.56 17.70
C THR A 122 5.02 -3.97 16.44
N VAL A 123 5.39 -5.11 15.83
CA VAL A 123 4.81 -5.57 14.56
C VAL A 123 3.29 -5.62 14.64
N GLU A 124 2.77 -5.95 15.82
CA GLU A 124 1.36 -6.01 16.16
C GLU A 124 0.68 -4.64 16.10
N ASN A 125 1.30 -3.58 16.65
CA ASN A 125 0.72 -2.23 16.61
C ASN A 125 0.77 -1.67 15.18
N MET A 126 1.86 -1.88 14.45
CA MET A 126 1.95 -1.46 13.05
C MET A 126 0.94 -2.22 12.17
N ALA A 127 0.81 -3.54 12.36
CA ALA A 127 -0.17 -4.34 11.66
C ALA A 127 -1.60 -3.88 11.97
N TYR A 128 -1.90 -3.59 13.24
CA TYR A 128 -3.19 -3.07 13.66
C TYR A 128 -3.51 -1.73 12.99
N ASP A 129 -2.57 -0.79 13.00
CA ASP A 129 -2.77 0.55 12.40
C ASP A 129 -2.94 0.47 10.87
N VAL A 130 -2.13 -0.34 10.19
CA VAL A 130 -2.22 -0.55 8.74
C VAL A 130 -3.55 -1.19 8.34
N VAL A 131 -3.98 -2.21 9.09
CA VAL A 131 -5.27 -2.90 8.85
C VAL A 131 -6.44 -1.94 9.05
N ASN A 132 -6.40 -1.13 10.12
CA ASN A 132 -7.46 -0.16 10.40
C ASN A 132 -7.51 0.95 9.34
N PHE A 133 -6.35 1.43 8.87
CA PHE A 133 -6.30 2.35 7.74
C PHE A 133 -6.98 1.73 6.52
N CYS A 134 -6.56 0.53 6.12
CA CYS A 134 -7.12 -0.17 4.94
C CYS A 134 -8.62 -0.45 5.06
N ASN A 135 -9.11 -0.73 6.26
CA ASN A 135 -10.52 -0.93 6.54
C ASN A 135 -11.32 0.39 6.44
N GLY A 136 -10.78 1.48 6.98
CA GLY A 136 -11.41 2.81 6.92
C GLY A 136 -11.61 3.31 5.48
N GLN A 137 -10.63 3.09 4.61
CA GLN A 137 -10.68 3.53 3.20
C GLN A 137 -11.76 2.84 2.36
N GLN A 138 -12.28 1.70 2.82
CA GLN A 138 -13.30 0.93 2.10
C GLN A 138 -14.71 1.40 2.37
N SER A 139 -14.93 2.15 3.45
CA SER A 139 -16.25 2.64 3.84
C SER A 139 -16.63 3.95 3.12
N GLN A 140 -15.66 4.58 2.44
CA GLN A 140 -15.83 5.86 1.75
C GLN A 140 -15.90 5.75 0.23
N ASN A 141 -15.75 4.53 -0.32
CA ASN A 141 -15.70 4.21 -1.74
C ASN A 141 -16.89 3.36 -2.18
#